data_AF-A0AAD6UGX2-F1
#
_entry.id   AF-A0AAD6UGX2-F1
#
_cell.length_a   1.000
_cell.length_b   1.000
_cell.length_c   1.000
_cell.angle_alpha   90.00
_cell.angle_beta   90.00
_cell.angle_gamma   90.00
#
_symmetry.space_group_name_H-M   'P 1'
#
loop_
_entity.id
_entity.type
_entity.pdbx_description
1 polymer ?
#
loop_
_entity_poly.entity_id
_entity_poly.type
_entity_poly.pdbx_seq_one_letter_code
_entity_poly.pdbx_strand_id
1 'polypeptide(L)'
;MSSLQPDFGANAHLFPALPQIGNAQIRLRVFTHRSYFARPTNVFEDRADDPSPDNEKCVLRHSDRHWIGSFAGAIAAVSPQCTLTLTVPSSSTPRFEHLGDSVLGVVVTSLLHEMYPGLHVGPSTKVRAMIVGNATLAEISVRYKLPEQLRLHAAQAVTLRASTNVQADVFESFIGGLYSEKGVEPVQIWLNALFRPYAEAAYAIVRAQHGLAPVVPAVPVTCVSPTSSTSSAPTSPGGPAGHLALFNQYLQKSTQHVEWVYSDQAPFGAGASADAAWHGSKTTPVWSAQVLVDSVVYGRGRGNTKKAARNEAAKQGLTRLGVAV
;
A
#
# COMPACT_ATOMS: atom_id res chain seq x y z
N MET A 1 -1.76 2.82 -13.70
CA MET A 1 -2.30 1.49 -13.36
C MET A 1 -3.79 1.56 -13.61
N SER A 2 -4.35 0.61 -14.38
CA SER A 2 -5.79 0.52 -14.60
C SER A 2 -6.52 0.28 -13.27
N SER A 3 -7.78 0.72 -13.15
CA SER A 3 -8.57 0.50 -11.93
C SER A 3 -8.82 -1.00 -11.70
N LEU A 4 -8.94 -1.40 -10.44
CA LEU A 4 -9.39 -2.74 -10.08
C LEU A 4 -10.90 -2.83 -10.32
N GLN A 5 -11.32 -3.79 -11.13
CA GLN A 5 -12.73 -4.06 -11.42
C GLN A 5 -13.09 -5.45 -10.87
N PRO A 6 -13.28 -5.60 -9.55
CA PRO A 6 -13.70 -6.86 -8.99
C PRO A 6 -15.15 -7.16 -9.39
N ASP A 7 -15.42 -8.43 -9.67
CA ASP A 7 -16.78 -8.88 -9.97
C ASP A 7 -17.60 -8.90 -8.68
N PHE A 8 -18.59 -8.01 -8.59
CA PHE A 8 -19.58 -8.01 -7.50
C PHE A 8 -20.73 -8.98 -7.78
N GLY A 9 -20.62 -9.83 -8.80
CA GLY A 9 -21.68 -10.69 -9.30
C GLY A 9 -22.76 -9.92 -10.06
N ALA A 10 -23.65 -10.65 -10.73
CA ALA A 10 -24.76 -10.08 -11.51
C ALA A 10 -25.78 -9.27 -10.65
N ASN A 11 -25.71 -9.36 -9.32
CA ASN A 11 -26.61 -8.68 -8.41
C ASN A 11 -25.91 -7.47 -7.77
N ALA A 12 -26.29 -6.27 -8.19
CA ALA A 12 -25.83 -4.99 -7.61
C ALA A 12 -26.04 -4.85 -6.08
N HIS A 13 -26.79 -5.77 -5.46
CA HIS A 13 -27.01 -5.87 -4.02
C HIS A 13 -25.75 -6.23 -3.19
N LEU A 14 -24.67 -6.71 -3.82
CA LEU A 14 -23.41 -7.01 -3.12
C LEU A 14 -22.54 -5.77 -2.89
N PHE A 15 -22.81 -4.65 -3.57
CA PHE A 15 -22.11 -3.40 -3.29
C PHE A 15 -22.73 -2.76 -2.04
N PRO A 16 -21.97 -2.55 -0.95
CA PRO A 16 -22.55 -2.12 0.31
C PRO A 16 -23.14 -0.72 0.22
N ALA A 17 -24.27 -0.51 0.88
CA ALA A 17 -24.92 0.80 0.95
C ALA A 17 -23.99 1.84 1.59
N LEU A 18 -24.04 3.07 1.08
CA LEU A 18 -23.25 4.18 1.62
C LEU A 18 -23.79 4.56 3.02
N PRO A 19 -22.95 4.55 4.07
CA PRO A 19 -23.35 5.06 5.38
C PRO A 19 -23.77 6.53 5.31
N GLN A 20 -24.60 6.99 6.23
CA GLN A 20 -25.00 8.40 6.26
C GLN A 20 -24.17 9.18 7.28
N ILE A 21 -23.80 10.41 6.96
CA ILE A 21 -23.26 11.42 7.89
C ILE A 21 -24.44 12.31 8.33
N GLY A 22 -24.81 12.25 9.60
CA GLY A 22 -25.96 12.96 10.15
C GLY A 22 -25.71 14.45 10.42
N ASN A 23 -24.47 14.80 10.76
CA ASN A 23 -24.06 16.16 11.06
C ASN A 23 -23.90 16.98 9.77
N ALA A 24 -24.77 17.98 9.62
CA ALA A 24 -24.80 18.84 8.44
C ALA A 24 -23.48 19.62 8.23
N GLN A 25 -22.77 20.00 9.29
CA GLN A 25 -21.48 20.72 9.19
C GLN A 25 -20.37 19.79 8.71
N ILE A 26 -20.31 18.56 9.22
CA ILE A 26 -19.35 17.56 8.74
C ILE A 26 -19.63 17.28 7.26
N ARG A 27 -20.89 17.02 6.90
CA ARG A 27 -21.29 16.78 5.51
C ARG A 27 -20.93 17.94 4.59
N LEU A 28 -21.18 19.19 5.03
CA LEU A 28 -20.83 20.38 4.28
C LEU A 28 -19.33 20.44 3.99
N ARG A 29 -18.50 20.20 5.01
CA ARG A 29 -17.04 20.25 4.91
C ARG A 29 -16.49 19.11 4.03
N VAL A 30 -17.01 17.90 4.19
CA VAL A 30 -16.64 16.72 3.38
C VAL A 30 -16.77 17.00 1.88
N PHE A 31 -17.86 17.64 1.47
CA PHE A 31 -18.18 17.90 0.06
C PHE A 31 -17.77 19.29 -0.43
N THR A 32 -17.04 20.10 0.36
CA THR A 32 -16.56 21.41 -0.12
C THR A 32 -15.08 21.34 -0.49
N HIS A 33 -14.80 21.46 -1.78
CA HIS A 33 -13.44 21.45 -2.31
C HIS A 33 -12.81 22.85 -2.22
N ARG A 34 -11.49 22.91 -1.99
CA ARG A 34 -10.72 24.16 -1.81
C ARG A 34 -10.93 25.22 -2.89
N SER A 35 -11.17 24.79 -4.14
CA SER A 35 -11.42 25.72 -5.25
C SER A 35 -12.66 26.58 -5.04
N TYR A 36 -13.65 26.12 -4.26
CA TYR A 36 -14.92 26.81 -4.06
C TYR A 36 -14.75 28.27 -3.61
N PHE A 37 -13.71 28.58 -2.81
CA PHE A 37 -13.43 29.93 -2.33
C PHE A 37 -12.31 30.68 -3.08
N ALA A 38 -11.78 30.12 -4.18
CA ALA A 38 -10.71 30.73 -4.99
C ALA A 38 -9.52 31.25 -4.14
N ARG A 39 -8.95 30.38 -3.29
CA ARG A 39 -7.94 30.75 -2.30
C ARG A 39 -6.59 31.15 -2.91
N PRO A 40 -5.89 32.11 -2.29
CA PRO A 40 -4.49 32.39 -2.61
C PRO A 40 -3.59 31.27 -2.06
N THR A 41 -2.60 30.85 -2.86
CA THR A 41 -1.69 29.71 -2.58
C THR A 41 -0.61 30.00 -1.53
N ASN A 42 -0.52 31.22 -1.03
CA ASN A 42 0.52 31.67 -0.10
C ASN A 42 0.12 31.59 1.38
N VAL A 43 -1.06 31.05 1.69
CA VAL A 43 -1.59 30.95 3.05
C VAL A 43 -1.21 29.59 3.65
N PHE A 44 -0.44 29.59 4.75
CA PHE A 44 0.04 28.38 5.40
C PHE A 44 -1.01 27.71 6.31
N GLU A 45 -1.80 28.52 7.01
CA GLU A 45 -2.85 28.07 7.94
C GLU A 45 -4.20 28.62 7.52
N ASP A 46 -5.19 27.74 7.47
CA ASP A 46 -6.57 28.14 7.25
C ASP A 46 -7.18 28.77 8.50
N ARG A 47 -8.20 29.60 8.27
CA ARG A 47 -8.91 30.23 9.37
C ARG A 47 -9.76 29.21 10.14
N ALA A 48 -9.98 29.54 11.40
CA ALA A 48 -10.86 28.85 12.31
C ALA A 48 -12.26 28.52 11.77
N ASP A 49 -12.86 29.53 11.16
CA ASP A 49 -14.22 29.61 10.68
C ASP A 49 -14.38 29.06 9.26
N ASP A 50 -13.35 28.40 8.76
CA ASP A 50 -13.26 27.97 7.40
C ASP A 50 -14.07 26.68 7.12
N PRO A 51 -15.08 26.75 6.24
CA PRO A 51 -15.84 25.55 5.85
C PRO A 51 -15.07 24.62 4.90
N SER A 52 -13.87 24.99 4.43
CA SER A 52 -13.02 24.20 3.52
C SER A 52 -11.54 24.56 3.72
N PRO A 53 -10.92 24.13 4.85
CA PRO A 53 -9.49 24.33 5.07
C PRO A 53 -8.68 23.61 3.99
N ASP A 54 -7.69 24.31 3.42
CA ASP A 54 -6.77 23.83 2.39
C ASP A 54 -6.14 22.49 2.78
N ASN A 55 -6.25 21.52 1.89
CA ASN A 55 -5.91 20.12 2.08
C ASN A 55 -4.79 19.66 1.13
N GLU A 56 -4.02 20.59 0.54
CA GLU A 56 -2.85 20.15 -0.23
C GLU A 56 -1.98 19.20 0.59
N LYS A 57 -1.73 18.02 0.01
CA LYS A 57 -0.85 16.99 0.56
C LYS A 57 0.38 17.68 1.10
N CYS A 58 0.65 17.52 2.40
CA CYS A 58 2.02 17.67 2.86
C CYS A 58 2.84 16.74 1.96
N VAL A 59 3.67 17.31 1.08
CA VAL A 59 4.44 16.58 0.08
C VAL A 59 5.53 15.79 0.81
N LEU A 60 5.12 14.75 1.51
CA LEU A 60 5.96 13.62 1.84
C LEU A 60 5.43 12.48 0.97
N ARG A 61 5.73 12.57 -0.34
CA ARG A 61 5.75 11.39 -1.19
C ARG A 61 6.62 10.36 -0.49
N HIS A 62 6.00 9.28 -0.01
CA HIS A 62 6.40 7.87 0.07
C HIS A 62 7.84 7.42 -0.29
N SER A 63 8.87 8.24 -0.11
CA SER A 63 10.27 7.91 -0.37
C SER A 63 11.14 7.99 0.87
N ASP A 64 10.76 8.74 1.91
CA ASP A 64 11.55 8.81 3.14
C ASP A 64 10.82 8.17 4.32
N ARG A 65 11.23 6.92 4.58
CA ARG A 65 10.93 6.20 5.83
C ARG A 65 11.69 6.86 6.97
N HIS A 66 10.98 7.39 7.97
CA HIS A 66 11.41 7.30 9.36
C HIS A 66 10.17 7.08 10.23
N TRP A 67 10.10 5.88 10.80
CA TRP A 67 9.06 5.42 11.71
C TRP A 67 9.30 6.10 13.07
N ILE A 68 8.35 6.89 13.57
CA ILE A 68 8.27 7.31 14.98
C ILE A 68 6.80 7.03 15.35
N GLY A 69 6.44 6.10 16.23
CA GLY A 69 7.13 5.63 17.41
C GLY A 69 6.68 6.40 18.65
N SER A 70 5.37 6.43 18.95
CA SER A 70 4.80 6.54 20.31
C SER A 70 3.27 6.73 20.25
N PHE A 71 2.54 5.62 20.47
CA PHE A 71 1.15 5.65 20.90
C PHE A 71 1.17 5.36 22.40
N ALA A 72 0.94 6.37 23.24
CA ALA A 72 0.73 6.16 24.67
C ALA A 72 -0.04 7.34 25.30
N GLY A 73 -1.28 7.05 25.70
CA GLY A 73 -1.85 7.45 26.98
C GLY A 73 -2.24 8.91 27.20
N ALA A 74 -3.55 9.17 27.24
CA ALA A 74 -4.18 9.86 28.37
C ALA A 74 -5.71 9.80 28.25
N ILE A 75 -6.31 8.81 28.92
CA ILE A 75 -7.69 8.88 29.40
C ILE A 75 -7.56 9.23 30.89
N ALA A 76 -7.99 10.42 31.33
CA ALA A 76 -8.32 10.65 32.74
C ALA A 76 -9.08 11.97 32.98
N ALA A 77 -10.14 11.82 33.78
CA ALA A 77 -10.74 12.78 34.71
C ALA A 77 -11.63 13.93 34.18
N VAL A 78 -12.94 13.68 34.24
CA VAL A 78 -13.99 14.70 34.40
C VAL A 78 -14.02 15.14 35.86
N SER A 79 -14.11 16.45 36.12
CA SER A 79 -14.75 17.00 37.32
C SER A 79 -15.56 18.26 36.95
N PRO A 80 -16.79 18.44 37.47
CA PRO A 80 -17.73 19.45 37.01
C PRO A 80 -17.73 20.64 37.96
N GLN A 81 -17.30 21.82 37.51
CA GLN A 81 -17.76 23.15 37.99
C GLN A 81 -16.89 24.26 37.39
N CYS A 82 -17.34 24.82 36.27
CA CYS A 82 -17.15 26.23 35.91
C CYS A 82 -17.89 26.49 34.61
N THR A 83 -19.15 26.89 34.72
CA THR A 83 -19.86 27.55 33.63
C THR A 83 -19.40 29.00 33.59
N LEU A 84 -18.38 29.26 32.78
CA LEU A 84 -18.07 30.58 32.26
C LEU A 84 -18.09 30.50 30.74
N THR A 85 -19.13 31.10 30.18
CA THR A 85 -19.37 31.33 28.76
C THR A 85 -18.25 32.21 28.19
N LEU A 86 -17.29 31.58 27.51
CA LEU A 86 -16.49 32.09 26.39
C LEU A 86 -15.35 31.08 26.15
N THR A 87 -15.60 30.09 25.30
CA THR A 87 -14.52 29.29 24.73
C THR A 87 -14.69 29.31 23.22
N VAL A 88 -13.87 30.16 22.61
CA VAL A 88 -13.47 30.07 21.20
C VAL A 88 -13.29 28.58 20.90
N PRO A 89 -14.10 27.94 20.03
CA PRO A 89 -13.83 26.54 19.72
C PRO A 89 -12.47 26.54 19.04
N SER A 90 -11.51 25.88 19.68
CA SER A 90 -10.16 25.63 19.16
C SER A 90 -10.30 24.98 17.78
N SER A 91 -10.23 25.80 16.76
CA SER A 91 -10.78 25.52 15.43
C SER A 91 -9.70 25.03 14.48
N SER A 92 -8.79 24.19 14.96
CA SER A 92 -7.96 23.36 14.10
C SER A 92 -8.85 22.22 13.59
N THR A 93 -9.75 22.53 12.66
CA THR A 93 -10.69 21.53 12.17
C THR A 93 -9.92 20.47 11.35
N PRO A 94 -10.08 19.17 11.63
CA PRO A 94 -9.29 18.14 10.96
C PRO A 94 -9.60 18.10 9.46
N ARG A 95 -8.55 17.96 8.64
CA ARG A 95 -8.62 17.78 7.18
C ARG A 95 -9.14 16.38 6.90
N PHE A 96 -10.42 16.27 6.51
CA PHE A 96 -11.08 14.97 6.39
C PHE A 96 -10.45 14.05 5.35
N GLU A 97 -9.91 14.57 4.24
CA GLU A 97 -9.18 13.76 3.26
C GLU A 97 -7.99 13.05 3.92
N HIS A 98 -7.12 13.80 4.58
CA HIS A 98 -5.93 13.24 5.23
C HIS A 98 -6.29 12.29 6.38
N LEU A 99 -7.30 12.63 7.17
CA LEU A 99 -7.85 11.74 8.19
C LEU A 99 -8.39 10.44 7.57
N GLY A 100 -9.12 10.58 6.47
CA GLY A 100 -9.71 9.48 5.73
C GLY A 100 -8.69 8.54 5.10
N ASP A 101 -7.64 9.08 4.47
CA ASP A 101 -6.51 8.29 3.93
C ASP A 101 -5.85 7.45 5.03
N SER A 102 -5.61 8.06 6.20
CA SER A 102 -5.04 7.35 7.35
C SER A 102 -5.95 6.22 7.84
N VAL A 103 -7.25 6.49 8.01
CA VAL A 103 -8.25 5.50 8.44
C VAL A 103 -8.38 4.37 7.41
N LEU A 104 -8.47 4.73 6.12
CA LEU A 104 -8.54 3.78 5.01
C LEU A 104 -7.31 2.87 4.98
N GLY A 105 -6.12 3.45 5.11
CA GLY A 105 -4.84 2.74 5.13
C GLY A 105 -4.77 1.71 6.25
N VAL A 106 -5.22 2.07 7.47
CA VAL A 106 -5.28 1.14 8.61
C VAL A 106 -6.29 0.03 8.34
N VAL A 107 -7.52 0.36 7.96
CA VAL A 107 -8.58 -0.64 7.76
C VAL A 107 -8.23 -1.63 6.65
N VAL A 108 -7.74 -1.17 5.49
CA VAL A 108 -7.34 -2.06 4.40
C VAL A 108 -6.13 -2.91 4.77
N THR A 109 -5.17 -2.36 5.52
CA THR A 109 -4.02 -3.15 6.00
C THR A 109 -4.48 -4.26 6.97
N SER A 110 -5.38 -3.96 7.90
CA SER A 110 -5.97 -4.95 8.82
C SER A 110 -6.74 -6.03 8.06
N LEU A 111 -7.57 -5.64 7.08
CA LEU A 111 -8.32 -6.56 6.22
C LEU A 111 -7.38 -7.55 5.50
N LEU A 112 -6.27 -7.06 4.93
CA LEU A 112 -5.28 -7.91 4.26
C LEU A 112 -4.57 -8.86 5.23
N HIS A 113 -4.30 -8.41 6.46
CA HIS A 113 -3.69 -9.24 7.49
C HIS A 113 -4.62 -10.37 7.93
N GLU A 114 -5.91 -10.09 8.10
CA GLU A 114 -6.94 -11.07 8.44
C GLU A 114 -7.17 -12.08 7.31
N MET A 115 -7.27 -11.61 6.06
CA MET A 115 -7.53 -12.48 4.91
C MET A 115 -6.33 -13.34 4.50
N TYR A 116 -5.12 -12.79 4.63
CA TYR A 116 -3.89 -13.41 4.14
C TYR A 116 -2.76 -13.33 5.18
N PRO A 117 -2.88 -14.02 6.34
CA PRO A 117 -1.91 -13.92 7.43
C PRO A 117 -0.49 -14.35 7.04
N GLY A 118 -0.35 -15.22 6.04
CA GLY A 118 0.95 -15.64 5.50
C GLY A 118 1.54 -14.73 4.42
N LEU A 119 0.91 -13.60 4.09
CA LEU A 119 1.36 -12.72 3.02
C LEU A 119 2.55 -11.86 3.45
N HIS A 120 3.70 -12.03 2.79
CA HIS A 120 4.88 -11.21 3.05
C HIS A 120 4.64 -9.71 2.77
N VAL A 121 5.37 -8.86 3.51
CA VAL A 121 5.25 -7.39 3.46
C VAL A 121 5.36 -6.82 2.05
N GLY A 122 6.27 -7.34 1.21
CA GLY A 122 6.47 -6.87 -0.16
C GLY A 122 5.21 -7.04 -1.04
N PRO A 123 4.74 -8.27 -1.27
CA PRO A 123 3.46 -8.52 -1.94
C PRO A 123 2.27 -7.83 -1.27
N SER A 124 2.19 -7.81 0.07
CA SER A 124 1.12 -7.13 0.80
C SER A 124 1.04 -5.64 0.48
N THR A 125 2.19 -4.96 0.43
CA THR A 125 2.27 -3.53 0.06
C THR A 125 1.80 -3.30 -1.37
N LYS A 126 2.13 -4.22 -2.31
CA LYS A 126 1.66 -4.12 -3.70
C LYS A 126 0.14 -4.30 -3.79
N VAL A 127 -0.40 -5.32 -3.11
CA VAL A 127 -1.84 -5.57 -3.05
C VAL A 127 -2.56 -4.34 -2.49
N ARG A 128 -2.11 -3.82 -1.35
CA ARG A 128 -2.66 -2.61 -0.73
C ARG A 128 -2.64 -1.43 -1.70
N ALA A 129 -1.51 -1.16 -2.35
CA ALA A 129 -1.36 -0.04 -3.28
C ALA A 129 -2.32 -0.10 -4.48
N MET A 130 -2.71 -1.30 -4.92
CA MET A 130 -3.73 -1.45 -5.97
C MET A 130 -5.13 -1.13 -5.44
N ILE A 131 -5.44 -1.51 -4.19
CA ILE A 131 -6.74 -1.30 -3.55
C ILE A 131 -6.96 0.19 -3.24
N VAL A 132 -6.01 0.84 -2.58
CA VAL A 132 -6.12 2.26 -2.17
C VAL A 132 -5.56 3.24 -3.21
N GLY A 133 -5.37 2.80 -4.44
CA GLY A 133 -4.90 3.67 -5.51
C GLY A 133 -6.01 4.59 -6.04
N ASN A 134 -5.66 5.83 -6.41
CA ASN A 134 -6.60 6.85 -6.89
C ASN A 134 -7.57 6.33 -7.97
N ALA A 135 -7.10 5.50 -8.90
CA ALA A 135 -7.96 4.94 -9.96
C ALA A 135 -9.11 4.09 -9.39
N THR A 136 -8.81 3.24 -8.41
CA THR A 136 -9.81 2.38 -7.73
C THR A 136 -10.73 3.22 -6.87
N LEU A 137 -10.19 4.16 -6.08
CA LEU A 137 -11.00 5.02 -5.20
C LEU A 137 -11.92 5.95 -5.99
N ALA A 138 -11.45 6.52 -7.09
CA ALA A 138 -12.26 7.35 -7.99
C ALA A 138 -13.44 6.58 -8.58
N GLU A 139 -13.22 5.33 -9.00
CA GLU A 139 -14.28 4.47 -9.52
C GLU A 139 -15.35 4.19 -8.47
N ILE A 140 -14.94 3.82 -7.25
CA ILE A 140 -15.83 3.61 -6.11
C ILE A 140 -16.62 4.90 -5.80
N SER A 141 -15.94 6.04 -5.78
CA SER A 141 -16.53 7.36 -5.54
C SER A 141 -17.63 7.71 -6.55
N VAL A 142 -17.35 7.50 -7.84
CA VAL A 142 -18.31 7.70 -8.93
C VAL A 142 -19.50 6.75 -8.78
N ARG A 143 -19.27 5.49 -8.41
CA ARG A 143 -20.34 4.51 -8.19
C ARG A 143 -21.28 4.92 -7.05
N TYR A 144 -20.74 5.58 -6.02
CA TYR A 144 -21.52 6.20 -4.94
C TYR A 144 -22.08 7.59 -5.28
N LYS A 145 -21.77 8.15 -6.46
CA LYS A 145 -22.17 9.50 -6.89
C LYS A 145 -21.66 10.61 -5.96
N LEU A 146 -20.57 10.40 -5.25
CA LEU A 146 -19.97 11.42 -4.38
C LEU A 146 -19.52 12.67 -5.16
N PRO A 147 -18.95 12.55 -6.38
CA PRO A 147 -18.53 13.74 -7.14
C PRO A 147 -19.68 14.68 -7.47
N GLU A 148 -20.91 14.16 -7.64
CA GLU A 148 -22.09 14.99 -7.91
C GLU A 148 -22.38 15.96 -6.75
N GLN A 149 -22.08 15.55 -5.51
CA GLN A 149 -22.32 16.32 -4.29
C GLN A 149 -21.26 17.40 -4.03
N LEU A 150 -20.15 17.41 -4.78
CA LEU A 150 -19.06 18.36 -4.59
C LEU A 150 -19.45 19.81 -4.86
N ARG A 151 -19.09 20.69 -3.92
CA ARG A 151 -19.15 22.14 -4.06
C ARG A 151 -17.80 22.62 -4.59
N LEU A 152 -17.84 23.16 -5.81
CA LEU A 152 -16.67 23.57 -6.60
C LEU A 152 -16.91 24.99 -7.13
N HIS A 153 -15.84 25.71 -7.45
CA HIS A 153 -15.97 26.98 -8.18
C HIS A 153 -16.58 26.73 -9.56
N ALA A 154 -17.55 27.54 -9.97
CA ALA A 154 -18.32 27.33 -11.19
C ALA A 154 -17.44 27.14 -12.43
N ALA A 155 -16.38 27.96 -12.56
CA ALA A 155 -15.44 27.90 -13.69
C ALA A 155 -14.64 26.58 -13.78
N GLN A 156 -14.45 25.87 -12.67
CA GLN A 156 -13.66 24.64 -12.60
C GLN A 156 -14.52 23.40 -12.31
N ALA A 157 -15.83 23.56 -12.19
CA ALA A 157 -16.72 22.51 -11.71
C ALA A 157 -16.74 21.27 -12.62
N VAL A 158 -16.71 21.47 -13.94
CA VAL A 158 -16.72 20.36 -14.92
C VAL A 158 -15.39 19.59 -14.89
N THR A 159 -14.27 20.30 -14.93
CA THR A 159 -12.93 19.70 -15.00
C THR A 159 -12.55 19.00 -13.69
N LEU A 160 -12.82 19.62 -12.54
CA LEU A 160 -12.49 19.03 -11.24
C LEU A 160 -13.39 17.86 -10.90
N ARG A 161 -14.69 17.92 -11.22
CA ARG A 161 -15.61 16.80 -10.97
C ARG A 161 -15.27 15.56 -11.81
N ALA A 162 -14.66 15.73 -12.98
CA ALA A 162 -14.17 14.65 -13.83
C ALA A 162 -12.74 14.17 -13.47
N SER A 163 -12.05 14.86 -12.56
CA SER A 163 -10.66 14.53 -12.21
C SER A 163 -10.59 13.31 -11.29
N THR A 164 -9.85 12.28 -11.70
CA THR A 164 -9.61 11.06 -10.91
C THR A 164 -9.06 11.36 -9.51
N ASN A 165 -8.20 12.38 -9.39
CA ASN A 165 -7.67 12.77 -8.07
C ASN A 165 -8.79 13.31 -7.19
N VAL A 166 -9.55 14.30 -7.66
CA VAL A 166 -10.65 14.89 -6.90
C VAL A 166 -11.73 13.85 -6.53
N GLN A 167 -11.98 12.90 -7.43
CA GLN A 167 -12.91 11.79 -7.18
C GLN A 167 -12.40 10.84 -6.08
N ALA A 168 -11.10 10.55 -6.04
CA ALA A 168 -10.50 9.76 -4.97
C ALA A 168 -10.50 10.57 -3.65
N ASP A 169 -10.07 11.84 -3.70
CA ASP A 169 -9.95 12.71 -2.54
C ASP A 169 -11.32 12.91 -1.86
N VAL A 170 -12.42 13.03 -2.60
CA VAL A 170 -13.77 13.13 -1.99
C VAL A 170 -14.20 11.83 -1.29
N PHE A 171 -13.75 10.66 -1.76
CA PHE A 171 -14.02 9.39 -1.09
C PHE A 171 -13.26 9.29 0.23
N GLU A 172 -11.99 9.67 0.24
CA GLU A 172 -11.19 9.77 1.48
C GLU A 172 -11.78 10.80 2.44
N SER A 173 -12.14 11.99 1.94
CA SER A 173 -12.82 13.02 2.71
C SER A 173 -14.10 12.50 3.35
N PHE A 174 -14.89 11.72 2.61
CA PHE A 174 -16.09 11.09 3.14
C PHE A 174 -15.79 10.11 4.27
N ILE A 175 -14.76 9.26 4.13
CA ILE A 175 -14.31 8.35 5.19
C ILE A 175 -13.91 9.14 6.45
N GLY A 176 -13.14 10.22 6.29
CA GLY A 176 -12.70 11.05 7.41
C GLY A 176 -13.87 11.72 8.13
N GLY A 177 -14.88 12.21 7.38
CA GLY A 177 -16.09 12.77 7.95
C GLY A 177 -16.92 11.73 8.73
N LEU A 178 -17.08 10.54 8.16
CA LEU A 178 -17.79 9.44 8.81
C LEU A 178 -17.09 8.97 10.09
N TYR A 179 -15.77 8.84 10.05
CA TYR A 179 -14.95 8.51 11.22
C TYR A 179 -15.06 9.59 12.31
N SER A 180 -15.01 10.86 11.94
CA SER A 180 -15.13 11.97 12.88
C SER A 180 -16.49 12.03 13.57
N GLU A 181 -17.55 11.52 12.95
CA GLU A 181 -18.89 11.47 13.53
C GLU A 181 -19.15 10.18 14.33
N LYS A 182 -18.74 9.03 13.80
CA LYS A 182 -19.19 7.71 14.27
C LYS A 182 -18.09 6.83 14.86
N GLY A 183 -16.83 7.28 14.82
CA GLY A 183 -15.69 6.48 15.24
C GLY A 183 -15.31 5.39 14.24
N VAL A 184 -14.36 4.54 14.63
CA VAL A 184 -13.73 3.56 13.71
C VAL A 184 -14.61 2.35 13.40
N GLU A 185 -15.41 1.87 14.35
CA GLU A 185 -16.11 0.59 14.22
C GLU A 185 -17.13 0.56 13.06
N PRO A 186 -18.05 1.54 12.91
CA PRO A 186 -18.98 1.56 11.77
C PRO A 186 -18.26 1.73 10.43
N VAL A 187 -17.17 2.49 10.42
CA VAL A 187 -16.32 2.72 9.24
C VAL A 187 -15.65 1.42 8.82
N GLN A 188 -15.07 0.68 9.77
CA GLN A 188 -14.40 -0.59 9.52
C GLN A 188 -15.37 -1.66 8.99
N ILE A 189 -16.57 -1.77 9.55
CA ILE A 189 -17.60 -2.71 9.07
C ILE A 189 -17.94 -2.45 7.60
N TRP A 190 -18.21 -1.19 7.26
CA TRP A 190 -18.56 -0.80 5.90
C TRP A 190 -17.38 -0.99 4.93
N LEU A 191 -16.19 -0.52 5.29
CA LEU A 191 -14.99 -0.63 4.44
C LEU A 191 -14.57 -2.09 4.25
N ASN A 192 -14.67 -2.95 5.27
CA ASN A 192 -14.38 -4.37 5.13
C ASN A 192 -15.32 -5.06 4.14
N ALA A 193 -16.61 -4.75 4.21
CA ALA A 193 -17.59 -5.27 3.25
C ALA A 193 -17.31 -4.77 1.83
N LEU A 194 -16.93 -3.50 1.69
CA LEU A 194 -16.63 -2.87 0.41
C LEU A 194 -15.34 -3.42 -0.23
N PHE A 195 -14.26 -3.52 0.55
CA PHE A 195 -12.92 -3.78 0.05
C PHE A 195 -12.53 -5.26 -0.01
N ARG A 196 -13.28 -6.17 0.61
CA ARG A 196 -13.05 -7.62 0.49
C ARG A 196 -12.93 -8.11 -0.96
N PRO A 197 -13.89 -7.84 -1.87
CA PRO A 197 -13.76 -8.28 -3.27
C PRO A 197 -12.60 -7.61 -4.02
N TYR A 198 -12.26 -6.35 -3.70
CA TYR A 198 -11.07 -5.69 -4.24
C TYR A 198 -9.78 -6.34 -3.75
N ALA A 199 -9.74 -6.76 -2.48
CA ALA A 199 -8.60 -7.46 -1.91
C ALA A 199 -8.37 -8.81 -2.58
N GLU A 200 -9.43 -9.57 -2.84
CA GLU A 200 -9.37 -10.84 -3.57
C GLU A 200 -8.84 -10.65 -5.00
N ALA A 201 -9.39 -9.67 -5.73
CA ALA A 201 -8.96 -9.37 -7.10
C ALA A 201 -7.49 -8.90 -7.15
N ALA A 202 -7.11 -7.96 -6.28
CA ALA A 202 -5.73 -7.45 -6.21
C ALA A 202 -4.74 -8.56 -5.80
N TYR A 203 -5.13 -9.39 -4.84
CA TYR A 203 -4.34 -10.54 -4.42
C TYR A 203 -4.12 -11.53 -5.56
N ALA A 204 -5.16 -11.87 -6.32
CA ALA A 204 -5.04 -12.77 -7.47
C ALA A 204 -4.05 -12.23 -8.53
N ILE A 205 -4.12 -10.93 -8.84
CA ILE A 205 -3.21 -10.27 -9.78
C ILE A 205 -1.75 -10.35 -9.28
N VAL A 206 -1.50 -9.96 -8.03
CA VAL A 206 -0.14 -9.96 -7.47
C VAL A 206 0.38 -11.40 -7.36
N ARG A 207 -0.45 -12.35 -6.95
CA ARG A 207 -0.08 -13.77 -6.85
C ARG A 207 0.32 -14.36 -8.20
N ALA A 208 -0.42 -14.05 -9.26
CA ALA A 208 -0.08 -14.47 -10.63
C ALA A 208 1.27 -13.88 -11.10
N GLN A 209 1.56 -12.61 -10.76
CA GLN A 209 2.87 -12.00 -11.05
C GLN A 209 4.05 -12.70 -10.34
N HIS A 210 3.77 -13.42 -9.26
CA HIS A 210 4.74 -14.23 -8.52
C HIS A 210 4.79 -15.69 -9.00
N GLY A 211 4.07 -16.07 -10.07
CA GLY A 211 4.10 -17.41 -10.67
C GLY A 211 3.34 -18.48 -9.88
N LEU A 212 2.48 -18.06 -8.93
CA LEU A 212 1.66 -18.97 -8.14
C LEU A 212 0.26 -19.07 -8.74
N ALA A 213 -0.29 -20.29 -8.82
CA ALA A 213 -1.65 -20.51 -9.29
C ALA A 213 -2.68 -19.76 -8.42
N PRO A 214 -3.83 -19.33 -8.99
CA PRO A 214 -4.91 -18.68 -8.24
C PRO A 214 -5.35 -19.56 -7.07
N VAL A 215 -5.73 -18.96 -5.95
CA VAL A 215 -6.40 -19.70 -4.88
C VAL A 215 -7.79 -20.05 -5.40
N VAL A 216 -8.05 -21.33 -5.65
CA VAL A 216 -9.41 -21.82 -5.89
C VAL A 216 -10.12 -21.70 -4.54
N PRO A 217 -11.29 -21.03 -4.45
CA PRO A 217 -12.04 -20.98 -3.20
C PRO A 217 -12.30 -22.42 -2.75
N ALA A 218 -12.00 -22.71 -1.49
CA ALA A 218 -12.22 -24.02 -0.92
C ALA A 218 -13.70 -24.37 -1.07
N VAL A 219 -14.01 -25.34 -1.93
CA VAL A 219 -15.29 -26.03 -1.91
C VAL A 219 -15.45 -26.55 -0.47
N PRO A 220 -16.59 -26.33 0.22
CA PRO A 220 -16.76 -26.83 1.57
C PRO A 220 -16.55 -28.35 1.54
N VAL A 221 -15.43 -28.78 2.11
CA VAL A 221 -15.09 -30.19 2.20
C VAL A 221 -16.02 -30.77 3.24
N THR A 222 -17.03 -31.52 2.80
CA THR A 222 -17.87 -32.31 3.70
C THR A 222 -16.96 -33.31 4.39
N CYS A 223 -16.74 -33.10 5.69
CA CYS A 223 -15.92 -33.96 6.52
C CYS A 223 -16.52 -35.38 6.53
N VAL A 224 -15.90 -36.32 5.82
CA VAL A 224 -16.07 -37.75 6.08
C VAL A 224 -14.87 -38.17 6.92
N SER A 225 -15.16 -38.73 8.09
CA SER A 225 -14.23 -39.13 9.14
C SER A 225 -13.13 -40.09 8.67
N PRO A 226 -11.96 -40.12 9.36
CA PRO A 226 -10.78 -40.79 8.85
C PRO A 226 -10.82 -42.30 9.13
N THR A 227 -10.61 -43.10 8.09
CA THR A 227 -10.09 -44.46 8.22
C THR A 227 -8.64 -44.48 7.79
N SER A 228 -7.80 -44.93 8.72
CA SER A 228 -6.38 -45.19 8.62
C SER A 228 -5.96 -45.90 7.34
N SER A 229 -4.98 -45.36 6.62
CA SER A 229 -3.98 -46.18 5.93
C SER A 229 -2.71 -45.40 5.60
N THR A 230 -1.61 -46.02 6.00
CA THR A 230 -0.21 -45.83 5.65
C THR A 230 0.04 -45.53 4.17
N SER A 231 0.88 -44.54 3.84
CA SER A 231 2.10 -44.72 3.01
C SER A 231 2.66 -43.42 2.42
N SER A 232 4.00 -43.34 2.49
CA SER A 232 4.95 -42.68 1.58
C SER A 232 4.82 -41.19 1.25
N ALA A 233 5.85 -40.45 1.67
CA ALA A 233 6.30 -39.22 1.05
C ALA A 233 6.60 -39.39 -0.45
N PRO A 234 6.29 -38.40 -1.30
CA PRO A 234 6.92 -38.25 -2.60
C PRO A 234 7.98 -37.14 -2.54
N THR A 235 9.22 -37.57 -2.75
CA THR A 235 10.33 -36.78 -3.27
C THR A 235 10.02 -36.41 -4.73
N SER A 236 10.14 -35.13 -5.11
CA SER A 236 10.62 -34.76 -6.45
C SER A 236 11.03 -33.28 -6.54
N PRO A 237 12.15 -32.96 -7.22
CA PRO A 237 12.69 -31.61 -7.38
C PRO A 237 12.33 -30.98 -8.74
N GLY A 238 12.41 -29.64 -8.81
CA GLY A 238 12.99 -28.94 -9.96
C GLY A 238 12.05 -28.37 -11.05
N GLY A 239 11.65 -27.11 -10.89
CA GLY A 239 11.38 -26.16 -11.99
C GLY A 239 12.17 -24.87 -11.70
N PRO A 240 12.59 -24.06 -12.71
CA PRO A 240 13.80 -23.24 -12.66
C PRO A 240 13.64 -22.02 -11.73
N ALA A 241 13.81 -22.24 -10.44
CA ALA A 241 14.08 -21.18 -9.49
C ALA A 241 15.45 -20.58 -9.87
N GLY A 242 15.46 -19.34 -10.38
CA GLY A 242 16.70 -18.65 -10.72
C GLY A 242 17.69 -18.69 -9.56
N HIS A 243 19.00 -18.71 -9.87
CA HIS A 243 20.10 -18.90 -8.91
C HIS A 243 19.95 -18.11 -7.59
N LEU A 244 19.37 -16.90 -7.65
CA LEU A 244 19.08 -16.09 -6.47
C LEU A 244 18.12 -16.76 -5.46
N ALA A 245 17.07 -17.42 -5.93
CA ALA A 245 16.11 -18.11 -5.08
C ALA A 245 16.74 -19.34 -4.40
N LEU A 246 17.52 -20.11 -5.15
CA LEU A 246 18.28 -21.27 -4.62
C LEU A 246 19.33 -20.82 -3.59
N PHE A 247 20.06 -19.74 -3.88
CA PHE A 247 21.08 -19.21 -2.98
C PHE A 247 20.48 -18.71 -1.66
N ASN A 248 19.37 -17.97 -1.72
CA ASN A 248 18.67 -17.51 -0.52
C ASN A 248 18.09 -18.67 0.29
N GLN A 249 17.55 -19.69 -0.37
CA GLN A 249 17.03 -20.89 0.30
C GLN A 249 18.15 -21.68 1.01
N TYR A 250 19.34 -21.75 0.41
CA TYR A 250 20.50 -22.39 1.03
C TYR A 250 20.96 -21.61 2.27
N LEU A 251 21.06 -20.29 2.14
CA LEU A 251 21.51 -19.43 3.23
C LEU A 251 20.52 -19.32 4.38
N GLN A 252 19.22 -19.51 4.15
CA GLN A 252 18.23 -19.60 5.25
C GLN A 252 18.41 -20.84 6.13
N LYS A 253 19.04 -21.90 5.62
CA LYS A 253 19.35 -23.10 6.41
C LYS A 253 20.61 -22.94 7.24
N SER A 254 21.49 -22.00 6.89
CA SER A 254 22.70 -21.66 7.63
C SER A 254 22.46 -20.40 8.46
N THR A 255 22.89 -20.35 9.71
CA THR A 255 22.73 -19.17 10.60
C THR A 255 23.66 -18.00 10.23
N GLN A 256 23.95 -17.80 8.94
CA GLN A 256 24.94 -16.84 8.42
C GLN A 256 24.27 -15.53 8.02
N HIS A 257 24.95 -14.41 8.25
CA HIS A 257 24.43 -13.08 7.92
C HIS A 257 24.77 -12.71 6.48
N VAL A 258 23.75 -12.35 5.69
CA VAL A 258 23.89 -12.10 4.25
C VAL A 258 23.65 -10.63 3.95
N GLU A 259 24.64 -9.99 3.34
CA GLU A 259 24.57 -8.60 2.92
C GLU A 259 24.72 -8.47 1.40
N TRP A 260 23.90 -7.62 0.80
CA TRP A 260 23.92 -7.34 -0.64
C TRP A 260 24.34 -5.90 -0.88
N VAL A 261 25.49 -5.72 -1.52
CA VAL A 261 26.06 -4.42 -1.86
C VAL A 261 25.90 -4.15 -3.35
N TYR A 262 25.54 -2.92 -3.71
CA TYR A 262 25.34 -2.49 -5.10
C TYR A 262 26.28 -1.31 -5.39
N SER A 263 26.96 -1.32 -6.53
CA SER A 263 27.59 -0.10 -7.06
C SER A 263 27.04 0.25 -8.43
N ASP A 264 26.82 1.55 -8.61
CA ASP A 264 26.53 2.22 -9.87
C ASP A 264 27.80 2.66 -10.61
N GLN A 265 28.95 2.71 -9.92
CA GLN A 265 30.25 3.08 -10.50
C GLN A 265 31.38 2.15 -10.04
N ALA A 266 32.16 1.68 -11.03
CA ALA A 266 33.40 0.90 -10.94
C ALA A 266 33.36 -0.48 -10.19
N PRO A 267 34.20 -1.45 -10.59
CA PRO A 267 34.28 -2.75 -9.93
C PRO A 267 34.79 -2.66 -8.49
N PHE A 268 34.17 -3.43 -7.59
CA PHE A 268 34.71 -3.69 -6.26
C PHE A 268 36.09 -4.37 -6.36
N GLY A 269 37.16 -3.66 -5.98
CA GLY A 269 38.49 -4.23 -5.72
C GLY A 269 39.42 -4.45 -6.91
N ALA A 270 39.36 -3.65 -7.97
CA ALA A 270 40.43 -3.60 -8.97
C ALA A 270 41.36 -2.41 -8.68
N GLY A 271 42.61 -2.69 -8.28
CA GLY A 271 43.69 -1.72 -8.41
C GLY A 271 43.80 -1.28 -9.88
N ALA A 272 44.11 -0.01 -10.08
CA ALA A 272 44.20 0.60 -11.40
C ALA A 272 45.24 -0.08 -12.30
N SER A 273 44.82 -1.02 -13.14
CA SER A 273 45.46 -1.36 -14.42
C SER A 273 44.64 -2.40 -15.19
N ALA A 274 44.25 -2.06 -16.43
CA ALA A 274 43.60 -2.89 -17.46
C ALA A 274 42.22 -3.47 -17.05
N ASP A 275 41.06 -3.03 -17.55
CA ASP A 275 40.70 -2.59 -18.89
C ASP A 275 39.63 -1.49 -18.83
N ALA A 276 39.89 -0.39 -19.53
CA ALA A 276 38.96 0.70 -19.75
C ALA A 276 37.96 0.33 -20.86
N ALA A 277 36.84 -0.29 -20.50
CA ALA A 277 35.63 -0.34 -21.30
C ALA A 277 34.48 -0.81 -20.39
N TRP A 278 33.23 -0.47 -20.69
CA TRP A 278 32.02 -0.93 -19.98
C TRP A 278 31.52 -0.06 -18.81
N HIS A 279 31.48 1.26 -19.03
CA HIS A 279 30.47 2.10 -18.37
C HIS A 279 29.17 1.94 -19.16
N GLY A 280 28.06 1.60 -18.50
CA GLY A 280 26.76 1.56 -19.15
C GLY A 280 26.40 2.94 -19.74
N SER A 281 25.80 2.97 -20.93
CA SER A 281 25.23 4.20 -21.49
C SER A 281 24.03 4.65 -20.64
N LYS A 282 23.64 5.93 -20.71
CA LYS A 282 22.35 6.42 -20.17
C LYS A 282 21.16 5.58 -20.66
N THR A 283 21.26 4.97 -21.86
CA THR A 283 20.23 4.13 -22.47
C THR A 283 20.31 2.64 -22.11
N THR A 284 21.46 2.14 -21.65
CA THR A 284 21.68 0.73 -21.25
C THR A 284 22.55 0.68 -19.98
N PRO A 285 21.96 0.91 -18.80
CA PRO A 285 22.70 0.89 -17.55
C PRO A 285 23.18 -0.52 -17.23
N VAL A 286 24.45 -0.64 -16.85
CA VAL A 286 25.04 -1.87 -16.34
C VAL A 286 25.02 -1.80 -14.82
N TRP A 287 24.40 -2.78 -14.19
CA TRP A 287 24.32 -2.91 -12.74
C TRP A 287 25.36 -3.90 -12.25
N SER A 288 25.99 -3.59 -11.13
CA SER A 288 26.84 -4.53 -10.40
C SER A 288 26.24 -4.85 -9.03
N ALA A 289 26.36 -6.11 -8.61
CA ALA A 289 25.92 -6.58 -7.31
C ALA A 289 26.99 -7.49 -6.71
N GLN A 290 27.19 -7.36 -5.41
CA GLN A 290 28.09 -8.19 -4.63
C GLN A 290 27.33 -8.79 -3.45
N VAL A 291 27.56 -10.07 -3.19
CA VAL A 291 27.02 -10.75 -2.01
C VAL A 291 28.14 -11.05 -1.02
N LEU A 292 27.90 -10.64 0.22
CA LEU A 292 28.75 -10.92 1.36
C LEU A 292 28.01 -11.84 2.31
N VAL A 293 28.70 -12.86 2.80
CA VAL A 293 28.21 -13.73 3.87
C VAL A 293 29.24 -13.68 4.97
N ASP A 294 28.84 -13.24 6.16
CA ASP A 294 29.71 -12.98 7.32
C ASP A 294 30.93 -12.08 6.96
N SER A 295 30.68 -11.01 6.20
CA SER A 295 31.68 -10.05 5.69
C SER A 295 32.68 -10.61 4.67
N VAL A 296 32.53 -11.87 4.25
CA VAL A 296 33.33 -12.49 3.18
C VAL A 296 32.59 -12.39 1.86
N VAL A 297 33.29 -12.08 0.78
CA VAL A 297 32.69 -11.97 -0.56
C VAL A 297 32.42 -13.36 -1.14
N TYR A 298 31.16 -13.69 -1.36
CA TYR A 298 30.76 -14.99 -1.92
C TYR A 298 30.56 -14.95 -3.43
N GLY A 299 30.18 -13.81 -4.00
CA GLY A 299 30.01 -13.67 -5.45
C GLY A 299 29.86 -12.23 -5.91
N ARG A 300 30.19 -11.99 -7.18
CA ARG A 300 30.08 -10.68 -7.85
C ARG A 300 29.41 -10.86 -9.20
N GLY A 301 28.30 -10.18 -9.41
CA GLY A 301 27.50 -10.30 -10.63
C GLY A 301 27.30 -8.96 -11.32
N ARG A 302 27.15 -9.03 -12.65
CA ARG A 302 26.87 -7.86 -13.50
C ARG A 302 25.68 -8.18 -14.41
N GLY A 303 24.93 -7.16 -14.80
CA GLY A 303 23.87 -7.33 -15.80
C GLY A 303 23.15 -6.04 -16.15
N ASN A 304 22.36 -6.09 -17.21
CA ASN A 304 21.62 -4.93 -17.73
C ASN A 304 20.42 -4.53 -16.85
N THR A 305 20.14 -5.32 -15.80
CA THR A 305 19.15 -5.00 -14.76
C THR A 305 19.71 -5.36 -13.38
N LYS A 306 19.25 -4.69 -12.31
CA LYS A 306 19.57 -5.06 -10.92
C LYS A 306 19.27 -6.53 -10.60
N LYS A 307 18.22 -7.09 -11.22
CA LYS A 307 17.82 -8.49 -11.05
C LYS A 307 18.81 -9.45 -11.69
N ALA A 308 19.27 -9.15 -12.91
CA ALA A 308 20.28 -9.96 -13.60
C ALA A 308 21.62 -9.95 -12.87
N ALA A 309 22.08 -8.77 -12.42
CA ALA A 309 23.32 -8.64 -11.65
C ALA A 309 23.30 -9.45 -10.35
N ARG A 310 22.17 -9.44 -9.61
CA ARG A 310 22.01 -10.28 -8.40
C ARG A 310 21.98 -11.77 -8.71
N ASN A 311 21.30 -12.17 -9.79
CA ASN A 311 21.20 -13.57 -10.16
C ASN A 311 22.58 -14.16 -10.53
N GLU A 312 23.44 -13.35 -11.14
CA GLU A 312 24.82 -13.76 -11.46
C GLU A 312 25.71 -13.81 -10.22
N ALA A 313 25.58 -12.85 -9.30
CA ALA A 313 26.29 -12.89 -8.02
C ALA A 313 25.88 -14.11 -7.18
N ALA A 314 24.59 -14.45 -7.16
CA ALA A 314 24.07 -15.64 -6.49
C ALA A 314 24.57 -16.94 -7.13
N LYS A 315 24.69 -16.99 -8.47
CA LYS A 315 25.27 -18.13 -9.18
C LYS A 315 26.70 -18.41 -8.71
N GLN A 316 27.54 -17.39 -8.66
CA GLN A 316 28.92 -17.52 -8.14
C GLN A 316 28.94 -17.94 -6.67
N GLY A 317 28.03 -17.37 -5.86
CA GLY A 317 27.88 -17.77 -4.45
C GLY A 317 27.52 -19.25 -4.28
N LEU A 318 26.59 -19.77 -5.09
CA LEU A 318 26.22 -21.20 -5.08
C LEU A 318 27.39 -22.09 -5.49
N THR A 319 28.15 -21.70 -6.53
CA THR A 319 29.36 -22.43 -6.95
C THR A 319 30.39 -22.48 -5.83
N ARG A 320 30.58 -21.36 -5.10
CA ARG A 320 31.50 -21.30 -3.96
C ARG A 320 31.02 -22.16 -2.77
N LEU A 321 29.72 -22.33 -2.62
CA LEU A 321 29.10 -23.22 -1.64
C LEU A 321 29.08 -24.70 -2.07
N GLY A 322 29.62 -25.03 -3.25
CA GLY A 322 29.67 -26.40 -3.77
C GLY A 322 28.31 -26.92 -4.27
N VAL A 323 27.33 -26.04 -4.49
CA VAL A 323 26.03 -26.39 -5.07
C VAL A 323 26.13 -26.30 -6.59
N ALA A 324 25.82 -27.39 -7.30
CA ALA A 324 25.80 -27.38 -8.76
C ALA A 324 24.71 -26.43 -9.27
N VAL A 325 25.07 -25.59 -10.26
CA VAL A 325 24.27 -24.47 -10.77
C VAL A 325 24.08 -24.58 -12.27
#